data_AF-A0A258CSP6-F1
#
_entry.id   AF-A0A258CSP6-F1
#
_cell.length_a   1.000
_cell.length_b   1.000
_cell.length_c   1.000
_cell.angle_alpha   90.00
_cell.angle_beta   90.00
_cell.angle_gamma   90.00
#
_symmetry.space_group_name_H-M   'P 1'
#
loop_
_entity.id
_entity.type
_entity.pdbx_description
1 polymer ?
#
loop_
_entity_poly.entity_id
_entity_poly.type
_entity_poly.pdbx_seq_one_letter_code
_entity_poly.pdbx_strand_id
1 'polypeptide(L)'
;MNTGDNPSLTPPKWMKKSEKETFNRLILARSVAGRPVQSIEFDAVCDFVAVRSRLDKLRRMEREASFPAERLATMRAIETATATARKLGRDLHLDTNRA
;
A
#
# COMPACT_ATOMS: atom_id res chain seq x y z
N MET A 1 16.16 -15.36 25.11
CA MET A 1 15.08 -14.43 24.74
C MET A 1 15.70 -13.36 23.87
N ASN A 2 15.59 -13.46 22.54
CA ASN A 2 16.13 -12.44 21.64
C ASN A 2 15.18 -11.24 21.65
N THR A 3 15.54 -10.21 22.41
CA THR A 3 15.06 -8.84 22.22
C THR A 3 15.66 -8.33 20.92
N GLY A 4 15.15 -8.82 19.78
CA GLY A 4 15.41 -8.19 18.51
C GLY A 4 14.75 -6.82 18.58
N ASP A 5 15.56 -5.77 18.64
CA ASP A 5 15.14 -4.41 18.37
C ASP A 5 14.17 -4.45 17.19
N ASN A 6 12.90 -4.20 17.46
CA ASN A 6 11.94 -3.92 16.44
C ASN A 6 12.06 -2.41 16.31
N PRO A 7 12.95 -1.86 15.44
CA PRO A 7 13.02 -0.43 15.27
C PRO A 7 11.58 -0.01 14.97
N SER A 8 11.02 0.85 15.81
CA SER A 8 9.64 1.29 15.65
C SER A 8 9.53 1.86 14.24
N LEU A 9 8.98 1.06 13.32
CA LEU A 9 8.92 1.44 11.92
C LEU A 9 7.96 2.61 11.88
N THR A 10 8.55 3.80 11.78
CA THR A 10 7.80 5.05 11.80
C THR A 10 7.52 5.44 10.36
N PRO A 11 6.31 5.90 10.06
CA PRO A 11 5.99 6.30 8.70
C PRO A 11 6.85 7.51 8.31
N PRO A 12 7.38 7.56 7.08
CA PRO A 12 8.19 8.68 6.61
C PRO A 12 7.48 10.03 6.72
N LYS A 13 8.26 11.10 6.97
CA LYS A 13 7.73 12.46 7.15
C LYS A 13 6.97 12.96 5.91
N TRP A 14 7.43 12.57 4.72
CA TRP A 14 6.86 12.96 3.42
C TRP A 14 5.51 12.29 3.10
N MET A 15 5.10 11.25 3.83
CA MET A 15 3.78 10.63 3.63
C MET A 15 2.65 11.55 4.08
N LYS A 16 1.55 11.54 3.33
CA LYS A 16 0.30 12.22 3.71
C LYS A 16 -0.32 11.55 4.93
N LYS A 17 -1.18 12.27 5.65
CA LYS A 17 -1.88 11.74 6.83
C LYS A 17 -2.57 10.39 6.56
N SER A 18 -3.32 10.29 5.47
CA SER A 18 -4.02 9.04 5.07
C SER A 18 -3.07 7.89 4.71
N GLU A 19 -1.89 8.20 4.17
CA GLU A 19 -0.84 7.22 3.87
C GLU A 19 -0.21 6.71 5.18
N LYS A 20 0.08 7.62 6.12
CA LYS A 20 0.58 7.26 7.47
C LYS A 20 -0.39 6.36 8.23
N GLU A 21 -1.68 6.65 8.17
CA GLU A 21 -2.72 5.80 8.77
C GLU A 21 -2.75 4.40 8.14
N THR A 22 -2.58 4.31 6.82
CA THR A 22 -2.54 3.03 6.10
C THR A 22 -1.27 2.24 6.41
N PHE A 23 -0.12 2.93 6.46
CA PHE A 23 1.15 2.36 6.88
C PHE A 23 1.03 1.76 8.28
N ASN A 24 0.57 2.53 9.28
CA ASN A 24 0.44 2.07 10.65
C ASN A 24 -0.52 0.87 10.77
N ARG A 25 -1.64 0.88 10.03
CA ARG A 25 -2.56 -0.25 9.98
C ARG A 25 -1.88 -1.51 9.43
N LEU A 26 -1.04 -1.37 8.40
CA LEU A 26 -0.30 -2.49 7.84
C LEU A 26 0.69 -3.08 8.85
N ILE A 27 1.50 -2.23 9.48
CA ILE A 27 2.48 -2.65 10.49
C ILE A 27 1.77 -3.38 11.64
N LEU A 28 0.66 -2.82 12.13
CA LEU A 28 -0.13 -3.43 13.19
C LEU A 28 -0.71 -4.78 12.77
N ALA A 29 -1.33 -4.86 11.59
CA ALA A 29 -1.94 -6.10 11.09
C ALA A 29 -0.89 -7.23 10.94
N ARG A 30 0.29 -6.90 10.42
CA ARG A 30 1.42 -7.83 10.27
C ARG A 30 1.96 -8.29 11.63
N SER A 31 2.08 -7.37 12.59
CA SER A 31 2.48 -7.68 13.96
C SER A 31 1.47 -8.64 14.63
N VAL A 32 0.16 -8.35 14.53
CA VAL A 32 -0.91 -9.20 15.08
C VAL A 32 -0.94 -10.59 14.42
N ALA A 33 -0.63 -10.68 13.13
CA ALA A 33 -0.53 -11.95 12.40
C ALA A 33 0.75 -12.75 12.73
N GLY A 34 1.57 -12.31 13.70
CA GLY A 34 2.80 -12.99 14.10
C GLY A 34 3.94 -12.87 13.08
N ARG A 35 3.83 -11.93 12.12
CA ARG A 35 4.83 -11.67 11.08
C ARG A 35 5.13 -10.17 11.03
N PRO A 36 5.78 -9.58 12.05
CA PRO A 36 6.08 -8.16 12.03
C PRO A 36 6.87 -7.79 10.77
N VAL A 37 6.60 -6.59 10.24
CA VAL A 37 7.34 -6.06 9.09
C VAL A 37 8.79 -5.82 9.51
N GLN A 38 9.73 -6.32 8.73
CA GLN A 38 11.16 -6.15 8.97
C GLN A 38 11.66 -4.85 8.33
N SER A 39 12.78 -4.33 8.81
CA SER A 39 13.40 -3.11 8.25
C SER A 39 13.71 -3.24 6.76
N ILE A 40 14.04 -4.45 6.29
CA ILE A 40 14.28 -4.73 4.86
C ILE A 40 13.03 -4.61 3.99
N GLU A 41 11.84 -4.76 4.57
CA GLU A 41 10.55 -4.64 3.89
C GLU A 41 10.05 -3.17 3.89
N PHE A 42 10.74 -2.25 4.57
CA PHE A 42 10.27 -0.88 4.81
C PHE A 42 9.99 -0.11 3.51
N ASP A 43 10.93 -0.12 2.56
CA ASP A 43 10.77 0.58 1.29
C ASP A 43 9.63 -0.01 0.47
N ALA A 44 9.52 -1.35 0.44
CA ALA A 44 8.41 -2.05 -0.22
C ALA A 44 7.05 -1.71 0.41
N VAL A 45 6.98 -1.57 1.74
CA VAL A 45 5.78 -1.08 2.43
C VAL A 45 5.45 0.35 2.04
N CYS A 46 6.45 1.23 1.97
CA CYS A 46 6.25 2.62 1.56
C CYS A 46 5.71 2.71 0.13
N ASP A 47 6.29 1.96 -0.79
CA ASP A 47 5.84 1.87 -2.19
C ASP A 47 4.43 1.32 -2.29
N PHE A 48 4.11 0.26 -1.54
CA PHE A 48 2.78 -0.32 -1.51
C PHE A 48 1.73 0.71 -1.05
N VAL A 49 2.00 1.45 0.03
CA VAL A 49 1.12 2.50 0.55
C VAL A 49 0.94 3.62 -0.48
N ALA A 50 2.01 4.05 -1.14
CA ALA A 50 1.96 5.09 -2.17
C ALA A 50 1.12 4.65 -3.38
N VAL A 51 1.30 3.41 -3.86
CA VAL A 51 0.52 2.86 -4.97
C VAL A 51 -0.97 2.73 -4.60
N ARG A 52 -1.28 2.29 -3.38
CA ARG A 52 -2.65 2.22 -2.86
C ARG A 52 -3.32 3.60 -2.83
N SER A 53 -2.61 4.60 -2.31
CA SER A 53 -3.04 6.01 -2.30
C SER A 53 -3.30 6.54 -3.72
N ARG A 54 -2.40 6.24 -4.66
CA ARG A 54 -2.57 6.62 -6.07
C ARG A 54 -3.79 5.96 -6.72
N LEU A 55 -4.02 4.68 -6.43
CA LEU A 55 -5.16 3.91 -6.94
C LEU A 55 -6.50 4.46 -6.41
N ASP A 56 -6.56 4.85 -5.14
CA ASP A 56 -7.77 5.51 -4.60
C ASP A 56 -8.02 6.87 -5.26
N LYS A 57 -6.96 7.64 -5.53
CA LYS A 57 -7.08 8.91 -6.27
C LYS A 57 -7.59 8.67 -7.70
N LEU A 58 -7.03 7.70 -8.41
CA LEU A 58 -7.44 7.36 -9.78
C LEU A 58 -8.90 6.89 -9.84
N ARG A 59 -9.34 6.09 -8.86
CA ARG A 59 -10.75 5.67 -8.76
C ARG A 59 -11.71 6.82 -8.51
N ARG A 60 -11.31 7.85 -7.75
CA ARG A 60 -12.12 9.07 -7.59
C ARG A 60 -12.20 9.84 -8.90
N MET A 61 -11.06 10.04 -9.57
CA MET A 61 -11.01 10.70 -10.87
C MET A 61 -11.86 9.97 -11.93
N GLU A 62 -11.89 8.64 -11.94
CA GLU A 62 -12.72 7.87 -12.87
C GLU A 62 -14.21 8.12 -12.67
N ARG A 63 -14.67 8.24 -11.42
CA ARG A 63 -16.07 8.55 -11.10
C ARG A 63 -16.48 9.96 -11.51
N GLU A 64 -15.52 10.88 -11.53
CA GLU A 64 -15.73 12.30 -11.86
C GLU A 64 -15.47 12.60 -13.35
N ALA A 65 -14.98 11.63 -14.13
CA ALA A 65 -14.62 11.84 -15.53
C ALA A 65 -15.85 11.93 -16.45
N SER A 66 -16.01 13.06 -17.13
CA SER A 66 -17.19 13.36 -17.95
C SER A 66 -17.14 12.85 -19.39
N PHE A 67 -15.95 12.55 -19.94
CA PHE A 67 -15.78 12.20 -21.36
C PHE A 67 -15.00 10.89 -21.58
N PRO A 68 -15.28 10.15 -22.68
CA PRO A 68 -14.79 8.79 -22.86
C PRO A 68 -13.27 8.67 -22.95
N ALA A 69 -12.55 9.64 -23.51
CA ALA A 69 -11.10 9.58 -23.65
C ALA A 69 -10.36 9.67 -22.30
N GLU A 70 -10.76 10.62 -21.44
CA GLU A 70 -10.19 10.80 -20.09
C GLU A 70 -10.53 9.61 -19.18
N ARG A 71 -11.75 9.08 -19.34
CA ARG A 71 -12.17 7.88 -18.63
C ARG A 71 -11.34 6.67 -19.03
N LEU A 72 -11.14 6.42 -20.33
CA LEU A 72 -10.31 5.32 -20.82
C LEU A 72 -8.85 5.44 -20.36
N ALA A 73 -8.27 6.63 -20.39
CA ALA A 73 -6.92 6.87 -19.86
C ALA A 73 -6.83 6.58 -18.35
N THR A 74 -7.84 7.01 -17.59
CA THR A 74 -7.92 6.76 -16.15
C THR A 74 -8.09 5.28 -15.83
N MET A 75 -8.92 4.55 -16.59
CA MET A 75 -9.10 3.10 -16.43
C MET A 75 -7.80 2.33 -16.65
N ARG A 76 -7.03 2.64 -17.71
CA ARG A 76 -5.71 2.01 -17.96
C ARG A 76 -4.72 2.29 -16.83
N ALA A 77 -4.75 3.51 -16.29
CA ALA A 77 -3.93 3.86 -15.13
C ALA A 77 -4.34 3.08 -13.87
N ILE A 78 -5.65 2.85 -13.65
CA ILE A 78 -6.17 2.01 -12.56
C ILE A 78 -5.69 0.56 -12.72
N GLU A 79 -5.80 -0.01 -13.92
CA GLU A 79 -5.34 -1.38 -14.19
C GLU A 79 -3.85 -1.56 -13.88
N THR A 80 -3.03 -0.64 -14.37
CA THR A 80 -1.58 -0.64 -14.13
C THR A 80 -1.26 -0.51 -12.64
N ALA A 81 -1.86 0.46 -11.95
CA ALA A 81 -1.66 0.64 -10.52
C ALA A 81 -2.15 -0.58 -9.71
N THR A 82 -3.21 -1.25 -10.16
CA THR A 82 -3.73 -2.47 -9.53
C THR A 82 -2.76 -3.62 -9.69
N ALA A 83 -2.16 -3.80 -10.88
CA ALA A 83 -1.15 -4.83 -11.12
C ALA A 83 0.08 -4.61 -10.23
N THR A 84 0.57 -3.37 -10.13
CA THR A 84 1.68 -3.01 -9.25
C THR A 84 1.35 -3.24 -7.77
N ALA A 85 0.17 -2.80 -7.32
CA ALA A 85 -0.28 -3.02 -5.94
C ALA A 85 -0.35 -4.51 -5.60
N ARG A 86 -0.86 -5.34 -6.51
CA ARG A 86 -0.91 -6.79 -6.34
C ARG A 86 0.49 -7.38 -6.24
N LYS A 87 1.41 -7.00 -7.14
CA LYS A 87 2.79 -7.48 -7.11
C LYS A 87 3.47 -7.16 -5.77
N LEU A 88 3.46 -5.89 -5.36
CA LEU A 88 4.02 -5.46 -4.08
C LEU A 88 3.33 -6.14 -2.89
N GLY A 89 2.02 -6.37 -2.97
CA GLY A 89 1.28 -7.14 -1.96
C GLY A 89 1.80 -8.57 -1.79
N ARG A 90 2.19 -9.24 -2.88
CA ARG A 90 2.80 -10.59 -2.80
C ARG A 90 4.19 -10.56 -2.21
N ASP A 91 4.99 -9.59 -2.64
CA ASP A 91 6.36 -9.40 -2.17
C ASP A 91 6.37 -9.12 -0.66
N LEU A 92 5.32 -8.46 -0.15
CA LEU A 92 5.08 -8.22 1.28
C LEU A 92 4.28 -9.34 1.98
N HIS A 93 3.97 -10.43 1.29
CA HIS A 93 3.16 -11.55 1.79
C HIS A 93 1.82 -11.12 2.41
N LEU A 94 1.15 -10.15 1.81
CA LEU A 94 -0.19 -9.66 2.21
C LEU A 94 -1.33 -10.49 1.60
N ASP A 95 -1.00 -11.41 0.68
CA ASP A 95 -1.95 -12.23 -0.08
C ASP A 95 -2.59 -13.38 0.73
N THR A 96 -2.19 -13.60 1.98
CA THR A 96 -2.76 -14.62 2.85
C THR A 96 -4.02 -14.13 3.55
N ASN A 97 -5.09 -13.98 2.78
CA ASN A 97 -6.46 -14.09 3.28
C ASN A 97 -7.23 -15.11 2.43
N ARG A 98 -6.62 -16.29 2.23
CA ARG A 98 -7.35 -17.54 1.98
C ARG A 98 -7.49 -18.24 3.33
N ALA A 99 -8.51 -17.82 4.08
CA ALA A 99 -9.14 -18.60 5.13
C ALA A 99 -10.61 -18.77 4.72
#